data_AF-A0A327ZML6-F1
#
_entry.id   AF-A0A327ZML6-F1
#
_cell.length_a   1.000
_cell.length_b   1.000
_cell.length_c   1.000
_cell.angle_alpha   90.00
_cell.angle_beta   90.00
_cell.angle_gamma   90.00
#
_symmetry.space_group_name_H-M   'P 1'
#
loop_
_entity.id
_entity.type
_entity.pdbx_description
1 polymer ?
#
loop_
_entity_poly.entity_id
_entity_poly.type
_entity_poly.pdbx_seq_one_letter_code
_entity_poly.pdbx_strand_id
1 'polypeptide(L)'
;MTYSVAPAAISAAGTAGAARVVGAASAARVVGAARIIGVSLGHATLSEADHWIGSLSPAPVLACTHLVAAPFPHVAISLLTALSYANSDGLDAAAQAAASGQFGRAVRFPGVERLTGELTVSEILQRSSISRVEVLGSGLADRDTVVDTGDFVRPQFRGGELVLVTTPAAGGRLIPFERRDPTPCCADH
;
A
#
# COMPACT_ATOMS: atom_id res chain seq x y z
N MET A 1 -30.80 -45.61 -41.73
CA MET A 1 -31.45 -45.79 -40.41
C MET A 1 -30.37 -46.20 -39.42
N THR A 2 -29.59 -45.21 -38.98
CA THR A 2 -29.62 -44.57 -37.64
C THR A 2 -28.71 -45.29 -36.65
N TYR A 3 -27.46 -44.84 -36.57
CA TYR A 3 -26.55 -45.14 -35.47
C TYR A 3 -26.94 -44.28 -34.26
N SER A 4 -27.08 -44.95 -33.11
CA SER A 4 -27.42 -44.38 -31.82
C SER A 4 -26.23 -44.57 -30.89
N VAL A 5 -25.61 -43.47 -30.44
CA VAL A 5 -25.03 -43.30 -29.08
C VAL A 5 -24.64 -41.82 -28.91
N ALA A 6 -25.17 -41.20 -27.86
CA ALA A 6 -24.94 -39.81 -27.45
C ALA A 6 -23.61 -39.65 -26.67
N PRO A 7 -23.11 -38.41 -26.52
CA PRO A 7 -22.37 -38.09 -25.30
C PRO A 7 -22.85 -36.83 -24.57
N ALA A 8 -22.76 -36.95 -23.25
CA ALA A 8 -22.40 -35.95 -22.25
C ALA A 8 -23.33 -34.74 -22.02
N ALA A 9 -24.23 -34.89 -21.04
CA ALA A 9 -24.55 -33.83 -20.11
C ALA A 9 -24.13 -34.27 -18.71
N ILE A 10 -23.08 -33.64 -18.17
CA ILE A 10 -22.80 -33.67 -16.73
C ILE A 10 -22.78 -32.22 -16.25
N SER A 11 -23.81 -31.90 -15.47
CA SER A 11 -23.98 -30.62 -14.79
C SER A 11 -22.85 -30.40 -13.79
N ALA A 12 -22.24 -29.21 -13.82
CA ALA A 12 -21.43 -28.71 -12.73
C ALA A 12 -22.29 -27.70 -11.94
N ALA A 13 -22.79 -28.14 -10.79
CA ALA A 13 -23.45 -27.30 -9.80
C ALA A 13 -22.81 -27.53 -8.42
N GLY A 14 -22.41 -26.44 -7.77
CA GLY A 14 -22.04 -26.36 -6.35
C GLY A 14 -20.70 -27.00 -6.00
N THR A 15 -19.76 -26.31 -5.36
CA THR A 15 -19.96 -25.52 -4.14
C THR A 15 -18.79 -24.57 -3.96
N ALA A 16 -19.12 -23.30 -3.68
CA ALA A 16 -18.19 -22.32 -3.18
C ALA A 16 -17.80 -22.71 -1.75
N GLY A 17 -16.64 -23.33 -1.58
CA GLY A 17 -15.92 -23.39 -0.31
C GLY A 17 -14.93 -22.23 -0.28
N ALA A 18 -15.34 -21.09 0.27
CA ALA A 18 -14.39 -20.04 0.64
C ALA A 18 -13.48 -20.60 1.74
N ALA A 19 -12.33 -21.14 1.34
CA ALA A 19 -11.29 -21.54 2.24
C ALA A 19 -10.74 -20.27 2.90
N ARG A 20 -11.21 -20.00 4.11
CA ARG A 20 -10.66 -19.00 5.01
C ARG A 20 -9.25 -19.44 5.37
N VAL A 21 -8.24 -18.93 4.67
CA VAL A 21 -6.84 -19.07 5.07
C VAL A 21 -6.66 -18.20 6.31
N VAL A 22 -6.80 -18.82 7.48
CA VAL A 22 -6.39 -18.22 8.74
C VAL A 22 -4.87 -18.16 8.70
N GLY A 23 -4.34 -16.93 8.78
CA GLY A 23 -2.92 -16.62 8.57
C GLY A 23 -1.98 -17.49 9.38
N ALA A 24 -1.17 -18.28 8.68
CA ALA A 24 0.13 -18.64 9.20
C ALA A 24 0.96 -17.36 9.17
N ALA A 25 1.23 -16.79 10.34
CA ALA A 25 2.17 -15.69 10.49
C ALA A 25 3.49 -16.11 9.81
N SER A 26 3.79 -15.48 8.67
CA SER A 26 5.01 -15.75 7.91
C SER A 26 6.19 -15.44 8.82
N ALA A 27 6.94 -16.47 9.23
CA ALA A 27 8.01 -16.33 10.20
C ALA A 27 9.15 -15.50 9.59
N ALA A 28 9.34 -14.30 10.11
CA ALA A 28 10.44 -13.43 9.69
C ALA A 28 11.78 -14.09 10.03
N ARG A 29 12.73 -14.07 9.08
CA ARG A 29 14.12 -14.48 9.33
C ARG A 29 15.06 -13.32 9.02
N VAL A 30 15.99 -13.01 9.92
CA VAL A 30 17.06 -12.01 9.67
C VAL A 30 18.05 -12.57 8.65
N VAL A 31 18.28 -11.85 7.55
CA VAL A 31 19.19 -12.26 6.47
C VAL A 31 19.94 -11.03 5.94
N GLY A 32 21.05 -10.67 6.59
CA GLY A 32 22.05 -9.73 6.04
C GLY A 32 21.64 -8.24 6.04
N ALA A 33 22.18 -7.47 5.09
CA ALA A 33 21.95 -6.03 4.98
C ALA A 33 20.52 -5.69 4.52
N ALA A 34 20.05 -4.48 4.87
CA ALA A 34 18.74 -4.00 4.46
C ALA A 34 18.63 -3.93 2.94
N ARG A 35 17.58 -4.55 2.40
CA ARG A 35 17.28 -4.60 0.96
C ARG A 35 15.78 -4.46 0.73
N ILE A 36 15.42 -4.09 -0.49
CA ILE A 36 14.01 -4.09 -0.89
C ILE A 36 13.58 -5.53 -1.15
N ILE A 37 12.50 -5.95 -0.51
CA ILE A 37 11.81 -7.21 -0.77
C ILE A 37 10.33 -6.96 -1.02
N GLY A 38 9.71 -7.86 -1.77
CA GLY A 38 8.27 -7.94 -1.90
C GLY A 38 7.71 -9.00 -0.97
N VAL A 39 6.53 -8.73 -0.41
CA VAL A 39 5.77 -9.67 0.40
C VAL A 39 4.32 -9.63 -0.06
N SER A 40 3.73 -10.79 -0.32
CA SER A 40 2.28 -10.90 -0.52
C SER A 40 1.72 -12.04 0.31
N LEU A 41 0.88 -11.68 1.29
CA LEU A 41 0.21 -12.62 2.19
C LEU A 41 -1.28 -12.80 1.85
N GLY A 42 -1.80 -12.05 0.87
CA GLY A 42 -3.21 -12.08 0.48
C GLY A 42 -4.13 -11.18 1.31
N HIS A 43 -3.59 -10.13 1.95
CA HIS A 43 -4.40 -9.15 2.70
C HIS A 43 -5.52 -8.57 1.82
N ALA A 44 -6.74 -8.61 2.31
CA ALA A 44 -7.92 -8.18 1.54
C ALA A 44 -8.05 -6.65 1.49
N THR A 45 -7.49 -5.95 2.48
CA THR A 45 -7.65 -4.50 2.63
C THR A 45 -6.33 -3.81 2.94
N LEU A 46 -6.27 -2.50 2.66
CA LEU A 46 -5.14 -1.65 3.04
C LEU A 46 -4.97 -1.62 4.57
N SER A 47 -6.07 -1.55 5.33
CA SER A 47 -6.01 -1.51 6.80
C SER A 47 -5.37 -2.78 7.38
N GLU A 48 -5.70 -3.95 6.83
CA GLU A 48 -5.09 -5.23 7.22
C GLU A 48 -3.58 -5.25 6.95
N ALA A 49 -3.17 -4.79 5.75
CA ALA A 49 -1.76 -4.68 5.39
C ALA A 49 -1.00 -3.66 6.25
N ASP A 50 -1.58 -2.48 6.49
CA ASP A 50 -1.00 -1.42 7.32
C ASP A 50 -0.83 -1.89 8.77
N HIS A 51 -1.81 -2.62 9.31
CA HIS A 51 -1.73 -3.22 10.63
C HIS A 51 -0.63 -4.28 10.71
N TRP A 52 -0.50 -5.15 9.70
CA TRP A 52 0.60 -6.12 9.63
C TRP A 52 1.96 -5.41 9.57
N ILE A 53 2.13 -4.37 8.75
CA ILE A 53 3.34 -3.55 8.68
C ILE A 53 3.68 -2.95 10.05
N GLY A 54 2.68 -2.42 10.77
CA GLY A 54 2.83 -1.84 12.11
C GLY A 54 3.26 -2.85 13.17
N SER A 55 2.98 -4.13 12.97
CA SER A 55 3.35 -5.22 13.90
C SER A 55 4.80 -5.71 13.74
N LEU A 56 5.49 -5.33 12.66
CA LEU A 56 6.82 -5.85 12.36
C LEU A 56 7.89 -5.34 13.33
N SER A 57 8.69 -6.28 13.86
CA SER A 57 9.83 -5.99 14.74
C SER A 57 11.07 -6.82 14.33
N PRO A 58 12.23 -6.18 14.08
CA PRO A 58 12.42 -4.73 13.98
C PRO A 58 11.57 -4.11 12.86
N ALA A 59 11.17 -2.86 13.07
CA ALA A 59 10.37 -2.15 12.09
C ALA A 59 11.17 -1.90 10.79
N PRO A 60 10.55 -2.04 9.61
CA PRO A 60 11.21 -1.77 8.34
C PRO A 60 11.58 -0.28 8.21
N VAL A 61 12.61 0.00 7.42
CA VAL A 61 13.06 1.37 7.12
C VAL A 61 12.04 2.08 6.25
N LEU A 62 11.53 1.38 5.23
CA LEU A 62 10.47 1.81 4.31
C LEU A 62 9.48 0.68 4.14
N ALA A 63 8.19 0.98 4.13
CA ALA A 63 7.14 0.04 3.79
C ALA A 63 6.08 0.72 2.91
N CYS A 64 5.74 0.08 1.79
CA CYS A 64 4.71 0.55 0.88
C CYS A 64 3.67 -0.54 0.61
N THR A 65 2.40 -0.15 0.50
CA THR A 65 1.32 -1.02 0.03
C THR A 65 1.05 -0.84 -1.46
N HIS A 66 0.68 -1.93 -2.12
CA HIS A 66 0.45 -2.04 -3.55
C HIS A 66 -0.89 -2.76 -3.77
N LEU A 67 -1.83 -2.12 -4.44
CA LEU A 67 -3.07 -2.79 -4.83
C LEU A 67 -2.80 -3.70 -6.03
N VAL A 68 -3.18 -4.96 -5.91
CA VAL A 68 -2.96 -6.00 -6.92
C VAL A 68 -4.29 -6.62 -7.29
N ALA A 69 -4.56 -6.78 -8.59
CA ALA A 69 -5.83 -7.32 -9.08
C ALA A 69 -5.86 -8.85 -9.20
N ALA A 70 -4.70 -9.49 -9.40
CA ALA A 70 -4.58 -10.92 -9.68
C ALA A 70 -3.65 -11.62 -8.67
N PRO A 71 -3.89 -12.89 -8.30
CA PRO A 71 -4.96 -13.76 -8.80
C PRO A 71 -6.37 -13.39 -8.30
N PHE A 72 -6.44 -12.56 -7.25
CA PHE A 72 -7.65 -11.90 -6.78
C PHE A 72 -7.27 -10.51 -6.26
N PRO A 73 -8.22 -9.58 -6.07
CA PRO A 73 -7.94 -8.28 -5.48
C PRO A 73 -7.35 -8.41 -4.07
N HIS A 74 -6.12 -7.97 -3.87
CA HIS A 74 -5.43 -8.00 -2.58
C HIS A 74 -4.35 -6.92 -2.49
N VAL A 75 -3.72 -6.82 -1.33
CA VAL A 75 -2.62 -5.88 -1.07
C VAL A 75 -1.30 -6.63 -0.97
N ALA A 76 -0.38 -6.34 -1.90
CA ALA A 76 1.03 -6.70 -1.80
C ALA A 76 1.82 -5.58 -1.13
N ILE A 77 3.00 -5.89 -0.61
CA ILE A 77 3.80 -4.99 0.22
C ILE A 77 5.24 -5.00 -0.27
N SER A 78 5.88 -3.84 -0.33
CA SER A 78 7.33 -3.74 -0.49
C SER A 78 7.96 -3.22 0.80
N LEU A 79 9.04 -3.85 1.25
CA LEU A 79 9.74 -3.50 2.48
C LEU A 79 11.22 -3.25 2.19
N LEU A 80 11.78 -2.16 2.72
CA LEU A 80 13.23 -2.02 2.91
C LEU A 80 13.59 -2.54 4.30
N THR A 81 14.16 -3.73 4.36
CA THR A 81 14.42 -4.43 5.63
C THR A 81 15.55 -5.45 5.49
N ALA A 82 16.14 -5.85 6.63
CA ALA A 82 17.08 -6.96 6.74
C ALA A 82 16.38 -8.32 6.93
N LEU A 83 15.05 -8.32 7.07
CA LEU A 83 14.24 -9.51 7.28
C LEU A 83 13.78 -10.12 5.94
N SER A 84 13.53 -11.41 5.95
CA SER A 84 12.87 -12.16 4.87
C SER A 84 11.55 -12.72 5.36
N TYR A 85 10.56 -12.75 4.47
CA TYR A 85 9.23 -13.31 4.71
C TYR A 85 8.88 -14.27 3.56
N ALA A 86 8.17 -15.34 3.88
CA ALA A 86 7.57 -16.20 2.87
C ALA A 86 6.27 -15.56 2.34
N ASN A 87 6.05 -15.66 1.04
CA ASN A 87 4.79 -15.30 0.41
C ASN A 87 3.78 -16.44 0.60
N SER A 88 2.49 -16.11 0.51
CA SER A 88 1.46 -17.13 0.37
C SER A 88 1.56 -17.79 -1.01
N ASP A 89 1.17 -19.06 -1.09
CA ASP A 89 1.24 -19.86 -2.31
C ASP A 89 0.56 -19.15 -3.49
N GLY A 90 1.28 -19.07 -4.61
CA GLY A 90 0.78 -18.45 -5.85
C GLY A 90 0.81 -16.92 -5.88
N LEU A 91 1.34 -16.24 -4.85
CA LEU A 91 1.42 -14.78 -4.79
C LEU A 91 2.81 -14.19 -5.08
N ASP A 92 3.78 -15.02 -5.50
CA ASP A 92 5.15 -14.56 -5.77
C ASP A 92 5.21 -13.49 -6.86
N ALA A 93 4.38 -13.57 -7.90
CA ALA A 93 4.32 -12.55 -8.95
C ALA A 93 3.91 -11.18 -8.39
N ALA A 94 2.93 -11.15 -7.48
CA ALA A 94 2.49 -9.93 -6.81
C ALA A 94 3.59 -9.36 -5.91
N ALA A 95 4.30 -10.22 -5.18
CA ALA A 95 5.45 -9.82 -4.37
C ALA A 95 6.58 -9.25 -5.25
N GLN A 96 6.95 -9.89 -6.36
CA GLN A 96 7.97 -9.39 -7.28
C GLN A 96 7.58 -8.04 -7.89
N ALA A 97 6.31 -7.87 -8.29
CA ALA A 97 5.81 -6.58 -8.78
C ALA A 97 5.94 -5.48 -7.71
N ALA A 98 5.54 -5.75 -6.47
CA ALA A 98 5.69 -4.81 -5.36
C ALA A 98 7.17 -4.47 -5.10
N ALA A 99 8.06 -5.45 -5.13
CA ALA A 99 9.51 -5.27 -4.93
C ALA A 99 10.15 -4.36 -5.98
N SER A 100 9.60 -4.31 -7.20
CA SER A 100 10.09 -3.41 -8.25
C SER A 100 9.95 -1.93 -7.89
N GLY A 101 9.08 -1.58 -6.93
CA GLY A 101 8.98 -0.23 -6.39
C GLY A 101 8.50 0.82 -7.39
N GLN A 102 7.84 0.41 -8.47
CA GLN A 102 7.41 1.32 -9.54
C GLN A 102 6.30 2.27 -9.09
N PHE A 103 5.38 1.78 -8.26
CA PHE A 103 4.24 2.52 -7.73
C PHE A 103 3.94 2.04 -6.29
N GLY A 104 3.13 2.77 -5.52
CA GLY A 104 2.69 2.34 -4.18
C GLY A 104 2.24 3.49 -3.30
N ARG A 105 1.86 3.16 -2.05
CA ARG A 105 1.60 4.13 -0.97
C ARG A 105 2.49 3.81 0.20
N ALA A 106 3.32 4.76 0.61
CA ALA A 106 4.20 4.56 1.76
C ALA A 106 3.39 4.70 3.05
N VAL A 107 3.54 3.70 3.90
CA VAL A 107 2.92 3.62 5.22
C VAL A 107 3.96 3.92 6.30
N ARG A 108 5.20 3.53 6.04
CA ARG A 108 6.34 3.77 6.92
C ARG A 108 7.52 4.26 6.11
N PHE A 109 8.14 5.34 6.56
CA PHE A 109 9.35 5.92 5.97
C PHE A 109 10.06 6.79 7.02
N PRO A 110 11.36 7.07 6.87
CA PRO A 110 12.06 7.89 7.85
C PRO A 110 11.44 9.29 8.00
N GLY A 111 11.14 9.67 9.25
CA GLY A 111 10.63 10.99 9.60
C GLY A 111 9.11 11.16 9.53
N VAL A 112 8.36 10.11 9.18
CA VAL A 112 6.88 10.14 9.16
C VAL A 112 6.31 10.55 10.52
N GLU A 113 6.95 10.13 11.62
CA GLU A 113 6.57 10.45 13.00
C GLU A 113 6.71 11.94 13.36
N ARG A 114 7.41 12.72 12.54
CA ARG A 114 7.60 14.17 12.71
C ARG A 114 6.61 15.01 11.90
N LEU A 115 5.79 14.37 11.07
CA LEU A 115 4.84 15.04 10.17
C LEU A 115 3.47 15.16 10.83
N THR A 116 3.42 15.97 11.89
CA THR A 116 2.22 16.19 12.73
C THR A 116 1.83 17.66 12.75
N GLY A 117 0.53 17.95 12.79
CA GLY A 117 -0.03 19.30 12.77
C GLY A 117 0.21 20.06 11.46
N GLU A 118 0.31 21.39 11.57
CA GLU A 118 0.58 22.28 10.45
C GLU A 118 2.09 22.44 10.22
N LEU A 119 2.55 22.15 9.00
CA LEU A 119 3.95 22.23 8.60
C LEU A 119 4.06 22.87 7.22
N THR A 120 5.07 23.71 7.01
CA THR A 120 5.40 24.16 5.66
C THR A 120 5.87 23.01 4.78
N VAL A 121 5.71 23.15 3.46
CA VAL A 121 6.30 22.22 2.48
C VAL A 121 7.80 22.06 2.72
N SER A 122 8.51 23.14 3.04
CA SER A 122 9.95 23.09 3.36
C SER A 122 10.26 22.24 4.60
N GLU A 123 9.47 22.35 5.66
CA GLU A 123 9.64 21.53 6.87
C GLU A 123 9.38 20.05 6.60
N ILE A 124 8.37 19.72 5.80
CA ILE A 124 8.07 18.33 5.41
C ILE A 124 9.27 17.69 4.70
N LEU A 125 9.84 18.40 3.72
CA LEU A 125 10.99 17.92 2.95
C LEU A 125 12.28 17.80 3.79
N GLN A 126 12.46 18.66 4.79
CA GLN A 126 13.64 18.62 5.65
C GLN A 126 13.56 17.55 6.74
N ARG A 127 12.35 17.23 7.22
CA ARG A 127 12.14 16.35 8.38
C ARG A 127 11.91 14.89 8.01
N SER A 128 11.66 14.61 6.74
CA SER A 128 11.28 13.28 6.24
C SER A 128 11.99 12.91 4.94
N SER A 129 11.85 11.64 4.53
CA SER A 129 12.33 11.17 3.23
C SER A 129 11.41 11.52 2.04
N ILE A 130 10.44 12.42 2.21
CA ILE A 130 9.62 12.92 1.10
C ILE A 130 10.49 13.75 0.17
N SER A 131 10.56 13.35 -1.11
CA SER A 131 11.38 14.01 -2.12
C SER A 131 10.75 15.31 -2.62
N ARG A 132 9.41 15.34 -2.74
CA ARG A 132 8.67 16.52 -3.21
C ARG A 132 7.20 16.49 -2.79
N VAL A 133 6.60 17.68 -2.77
CA VAL A 133 5.17 17.90 -2.52
C VAL A 133 4.52 18.44 -3.79
N GLU A 134 3.44 17.80 -4.22
CA GLU A 134 2.67 18.17 -5.42
C GLU A 134 1.23 18.53 -5.01
N VAL A 135 0.71 19.64 -5.52
CA VAL A 135 -0.71 19.97 -5.46
C VAL A 135 -1.44 19.27 -6.61
N LEU A 136 -2.47 18.51 -6.29
CA LEU A 136 -3.27 17.76 -7.26
C LEU A 136 -3.80 18.68 -8.36
N GLY A 137 -3.41 18.42 -9.60
CA GLY A 137 -3.83 19.20 -10.76
C GLY A 137 -3.09 20.53 -10.97
N SER A 138 -2.13 20.89 -10.12
CA SER A 138 -1.40 22.17 -10.21
C SER A 138 0.12 22.05 -10.22
N GLY A 139 0.70 20.88 -9.90
CA GLY A 139 2.14 20.65 -9.96
C GLY A 139 2.83 20.83 -8.61
N LEU A 140 4.06 21.33 -8.57
CA LEU A 140 4.83 21.47 -7.33
C LEU A 140 4.21 22.51 -6.39
N ALA A 141 4.16 22.19 -5.09
CA ALA A 141 3.74 23.14 -4.06
C ALA A 141 4.86 24.16 -3.76
N ASP A 142 4.46 25.39 -3.42
CA ASP A 142 5.39 26.42 -2.95
C ASP A 142 5.95 26.03 -1.56
N ARG A 143 7.24 26.27 -1.34
CA ARG A 143 7.97 25.81 -0.15
C ARG A 143 7.46 26.43 1.15
N ASP A 144 6.88 27.63 1.09
CA ASP A 144 6.39 28.36 2.25
C ASP A 144 4.90 28.08 2.51
N THR A 145 4.24 27.34 1.62
CA THR A 145 2.83 26.96 1.81
C THR A 145 2.68 25.98 2.97
N VAL A 146 1.73 26.27 3.85
CA VAL A 146 1.39 25.43 5.00
C VAL A 146 0.54 24.24 4.56
N VAL A 147 0.94 23.05 4.99
CA VAL A 147 0.21 21.80 4.88
C VAL A 147 -0.30 21.42 6.27
N ASP A 148 -1.62 21.34 6.43
CA ASP A 148 -2.23 20.69 7.58
C ASP A 148 -2.18 19.17 7.35
N THR A 149 -1.29 18.49 8.06
CA THR A 149 -1.04 17.06 7.88
C THR A 149 -2.16 16.18 8.44
N GLY A 150 -3.02 16.70 9.31
CA GLY A 150 -4.01 15.90 10.03
C GLY A 150 -3.43 14.69 10.77
N ASP A 151 -2.14 14.76 11.14
CA ASP A 151 -1.34 13.69 11.73
C ASP A 151 -1.32 12.38 10.92
N PHE A 152 -1.59 12.47 9.62
CA PHE A 152 -1.64 11.33 8.71
C PHE A 152 -1.10 11.69 7.34
N VAL A 153 0.05 11.12 6.99
CA VAL A 153 0.74 11.39 5.72
C VAL A 153 1.02 10.07 4.99
N ARG A 154 0.37 9.90 3.82
CA ARG A 154 0.53 8.71 2.98
C ARG A 154 1.03 9.08 1.58
N PRO A 155 2.34 9.35 1.42
CA PRO A 155 2.89 9.76 0.13
C PRO A 155 2.91 8.58 -0.85
N GLN A 156 2.91 8.90 -2.13
CA GLN A 156 3.05 7.91 -3.19
C GLN A 156 4.51 7.54 -3.37
N PHE A 157 4.82 6.25 -3.48
CA PHE A 157 6.13 5.82 -3.92
C PHE A 157 6.11 5.73 -5.46
N ARG A 158 6.94 6.51 -6.14
CA ARG A 158 6.99 6.61 -7.61
C ARG A 158 8.44 6.61 -8.05
N GLY A 159 8.87 5.54 -8.74
CA GLY A 159 10.21 5.48 -9.33
C GLY A 159 11.36 5.70 -8.31
N GLY A 160 11.21 5.22 -7.07
CA GLY A 160 12.22 5.40 -6.02
C GLY A 160 12.03 6.63 -5.13
N GLU A 161 11.08 7.51 -5.44
CA GLU A 161 10.85 8.74 -4.69
C GLU A 161 9.51 8.73 -3.93
N LEU A 162 9.49 9.43 -2.79
CA LEU A 162 8.27 9.67 -2.04
C LEU A 162 7.68 11.03 -2.44
N VAL A 163 6.50 10.99 -3.03
CA VAL A 163 5.77 12.17 -3.52
C VAL A 163 4.52 12.35 -2.69
N LEU A 164 4.48 13.41 -1.88
CA LEU A 164 3.26 13.77 -1.15
C LEU A 164 2.35 14.57 -2.07
N VAL A 165 1.17 14.01 -2.37
CA VAL A 165 0.13 14.72 -3.11
C VAL A 165 -0.82 15.39 -2.14
N THR A 166 -1.08 16.68 -2.34
CA THR A 166 -1.95 17.51 -1.53
C THR A 166 -3.11 18.09 -2.34
N THR A 167 -4.13 18.59 -1.67
CA THR A 167 -5.21 19.38 -2.26
C THR A 167 -5.35 20.72 -1.54
N PRO A 168 -5.82 21.78 -2.24
CA PRO A 168 -6.11 23.06 -1.58
C PRO A 168 -7.20 22.95 -0.51
N ALA A 169 -7.02 23.69 0.58
CA ALA A 169 -7.96 23.82 1.69
C ALA A 169 -8.20 25.30 2.04
N ALA A 170 -9.17 25.56 2.91
CA ALA A 170 -9.51 26.91 3.33
C ALA A 170 -8.33 27.64 4.01
N GLY A 171 -8.18 28.92 3.70
CA GLY A 171 -7.13 29.77 4.25
C GLY A 171 -5.78 29.68 3.52
N GLY A 172 -5.77 29.25 2.25
CA GLY A 172 -4.54 29.14 1.45
C GLY A 172 -3.62 28.00 1.89
N ARG A 173 -4.17 27.04 2.64
CA ARG A 173 -3.46 25.85 3.13
C ARG A 173 -3.62 24.69 2.17
N LEU A 174 -2.77 23.69 2.35
CA LEU A 174 -2.85 22.39 1.71
C LEU A 174 -3.21 21.32 2.73
N ILE A 175 -3.80 20.23 2.27
CA ILE A 175 -4.00 19.01 3.07
C ILE A 175 -3.53 17.80 2.26
N PRO A 176 -3.04 16.72 2.87
CA PRO A 176 -2.79 15.47 2.17
C PRO A 176 -4.03 14.99 1.41
N PHE A 177 -3.83 14.49 0.20
CA PHE A 177 -4.91 13.93 -0.62
C PHE A 177 -5.55 12.71 0.03
N GLU A 178 -4.73 11.86 0.66
CA GLU A 178 -5.20 10.68 1.37
C GLU A 178 -5.49 11.05 2.83
N ARG A 179 -6.70 10.77 3.31
CA ARG A 179 -7.14 11.02 4.68
C ARG A 179 -7.25 9.71 5.44
N ARG A 180 -6.98 9.76 6.76
CA ARG A 180 -7.10 8.61 7.67
C ARG A 180 -8.51 8.02 7.67
N ASP A 181 -9.50 8.91 7.76
CA ASP A 181 -10.91 8.58 7.66
C ASP A 181 -11.43 9.31 6.41
N PRO A 182 -11.54 8.65 5.25
CA PRO A 182 -12.28 9.24 4.16
C PRO A 182 -13.70 9.48 4.67
N THR A 183 -14.19 10.72 4.53
CA THR A 183 -15.62 11.00 4.74
C THR A 183 -16.37 9.93 3.95
N PRO A 184 -17.28 9.14 4.56
CA PRO A 184 -17.99 8.11 3.83
C PRO A 184 -18.66 8.76 2.62
N CYS A 185 -18.16 8.45 1.42
CA CYS A 185 -18.77 8.92 0.20
C CYS A 185 -20.02 8.06 -0.01
N CYS A 186 -21.17 8.66 0.34
CA CYS A 186 -22.53 8.32 -0.06
C CYS A 186 -22.71 6.89 -0.61
N ALA A 187 -22.83 5.91 0.28
CA ALA A 187 -23.41 4.61 -0.04
C ALA A 187 -24.93 4.69 0.15
N ASP A 188 -25.61 5.45 -0.72
CA ASP A 188 -27.08 5.44 -0.88
C ASP A 188 -27.42 6.02 -2.26
N HIS A 189 -27.27 5.20 -3.31
CA HIS A 189 -27.87 5.44 -4.62
C HIS A 189 -28.17 4.11 -5.32
#